data_AF-A0A268RGC3-F1
#
_entry.id   AF-A0A268RGC3-F1
#
_cell.length_a   1.000
_cell.length_b   1.000
_cell.length_c   1.000
_cell.angle_alpha   90.00
_cell.angle_beta   90.00
_cell.angle_gamma   90.00
#
_symmetry.space_group_name_H-M   'P 1'
#
loop_
_entity.id
_entity.type
_entity.pdbx_description
1 polymer ?
#
loop_
_entity_poly.entity_id
_entity_poly.type
_entity_poly.pdbx_seq_one_letter_code
_entity_poly.pdbx_strand_id
1 'polypeptide(L)' 'PLCKHCEQKGKLTQATVVDHIKPHRGDQRLFWNEKNWQPLCKRCHDRKTRTEDQYPVYSF' A
#
# COMPACT_ATOMS: atom_id res chain seq x y z
N PRO A 1 15.22 -2.53 0.78
CA PRO A 1 14.05 -1.72 1.20
C PRO A 1 13.28 -2.39 2.35
N LEU A 2 12.94 -1.61 3.39
CA LEU A 2 12.16 -2.09 4.53
C LEU A 2 10.66 -1.83 4.32
N CYS A 3 9.83 -2.66 4.95
CA CYS A 3 8.39 -2.49 5.00
C CYS A 3 8.04 -1.23 5.80
N LYS A 4 7.42 -0.24 5.17
CA LYS A 4 7.05 1.04 5.82
C LYS A 4 6.14 0.86 7.03
N HIS A 5 5.17 -0.04 6.95
CA HIS A 5 4.26 -0.34 8.09
C HIS A 5 4.96 -1.04 9.25
N CYS A 6 6.00 -1.83 9.00
CA CYS A 6 6.79 -2.44 10.07
C CYS A 6 7.73 -1.42 10.68
N GLU A 7 8.37 -0.59 9.86
CA GLU A 7 9.28 0.49 10.29
C GLU A 7 8.58 1.47 11.24
N GLN A 8 7.36 1.92 10.90
CA GLN A 8 6.52 2.76 11.77
C GLN A 8 6.20 2.12 13.13
N LYS A 9 6.29 0.79 13.23
CA LYS A 9 6.05 0.01 14.46
C LYS A 9 7.36 -0.39 15.15
N GLY A 10 8.50 0.16 14.73
CA GLY A 10 9.83 -0.18 15.25
C GLY A 10 10.32 -1.57 14.84
N LYS A 11 9.72 -2.19 13.82
CA LYS A 11 10.10 -3.52 13.33
C LYS A 11 10.87 -3.41 12.01
N LEU A 12 12.04 -4.03 11.96
CA LEU A 12 12.80 -4.15 10.72
C LEU A 12 12.34 -5.40 9.98
N THR A 13 11.57 -5.23 8.92
CA THR A 13 11.10 -6.33 8.07
C THR A 13 11.38 -5.95 6.62
N GLN A 14 11.98 -6.87 5.86
CA GLN A 14 12.20 -6.67 4.44
C GLN A 14 10.86 -6.51 3.69
N ALA A 15 10.80 -5.53 2.81
CA ALA A 15 9.69 -5.41 1.88
C ALA A 15 9.85 -6.42 0.74
N THR A 16 8.75 -7.07 0.37
CA THR A 16 8.70 -8.10 -0.68
C THR A 16 7.78 -7.70 -1.83
N VAL A 17 6.95 -6.68 -1.63
CA VAL A 17 5.98 -6.18 -2.60
C VAL A 17 5.97 -4.65 -2.59
N VAL A 18 5.58 -4.08 -3.73
CA VAL A 18 5.29 -2.66 -3.87
C VAL A 18 3.77 -2.51 -3.85
N ASP A 19 3.28 -1.56 -3.06
CA ASP A 19 1.87 -1.29 -2.85
C ASP A 19 1.55 0.17 -3.16
N HIS A 20 0.33 0.45 -3.61
CA HIS A 20 -0.15 1.83 -3.79
C HIS A 20 -0.71 2.38 -2.48
N ILE A 21 -0.13 3.44 -1.92
CA ILE A 21 -0.59 4.12 -0.69
C ILE A 21 -2.07 4.47 -0.82
N LYS A 22 -2.45 5.16 -1.90
CA LYS A 22 -3.83 5.38 -2.32
C LYS A 22 -4.18 4.35 -3.42
N PRO A 23 -5.22 3.53 -3.23
CA PRO A 23 -5.64 2.59 -4.26
C PRO A 23 -6.00 3.35 -5.55
N HIS A 24 -5.44 2.88 -6.66
CA HIS A 24 -5.60 3.56 -7.95
C HIS A 24 -7.02 3.42 -8.51
N ARG A 25 -7.74 2.33 -8.21
CA ARG A 25 -9.15 2.10 -8.65
C ARG A 25 -9.40 2.37 -10.15
N GLY A 26 -8.43 2.04 -10.99
CA GLY A 26 -8.46 2.28 -12.44
C GLY A 26 -7.87 3.63 -12.90
N ASP A 27 -7.54 4.55 -11.99
CA ASP A 27 -6.83 5.78 -12.32
C ASP A 27 -5.35 5.48 -12.65
N GLN A 28 -5.00 5.59 -13.93
CA GLN A 28 -3.63 5.34 -14.38
C GLN A 28 -2.62 6.37 -13.84
N ARG A 29 -3.05 7.59 -13.52
CA ARG A 29 -2.16 8.59 -12.91
C ARG A 29 -1.73 8.13 -11.52
N LEU A 30 -2.67 7.61 -10.72
CA LEU A 30 -2.36 7.04 -9.41
C LEU A 30 -1.58 5.73 -9.51
N PHE A 31 -1.82 4.95 -10.57
CA PHE A 31 -1.10 3.71 -10.82
C PHE A 31 0.39 3.94 -11.05
N TRP A 32 0.73 4.92 -11.90
CA TRP A 32 2.11 5.26 -12.29
C TRP A 32 2.76 6.34 -11.43
N ASN A 33 2.07 6.86 -10.42
CA ASN A 33 2.66 7.83 -9.51
C ASN A 33 3.61 7.14 -8.54
N GLU A 34 4.91 7.28 -8.77
CA GLU A 34 5.95 6.71 -7.89
C GLU A 34 5.84 7.22 -6.44
N LYS A 35 5.36 8.45 -6.23
CA LYS A 35 5.11 8.98 -4.87
C LYS A 35 3.92 8.29 -4.17
N ASN A 36 3.09 7.60 -4.94
CA ASN A 36 2.00 6.78 -4.42
C ASN A 36 2.46 5.34 -4.12
N TRP A 37 3.72 4.97 -4.37
CA TRP A 37 4.21 3.63 -4.08
C TRP A 37 4.86 3.56 -2.70
N GLN A 38 4.65 2.45 -2.02
CA GLN A 38 5.32 2.13 -0.77
C GLN A 38 5.82 0.68 -0.75
N PRO A 39 7.01 0.44 -0.18
CA PRO A 39 7.51 -0.91 0.03
C PRO A 39 6.83 -1.54 1.25
N LEU A 40 6.19 -2.71 1.07
CA LEU A 40 5.55 -3.47 2.14
C LEU A 40 6.01 -4.93 2.14
N CYS A 41 5.92 -5.57 3.31
CA CYS A 41 5.98 -7.03 3.37
C CYS A 41 4.61 -7.62 3.04
N LYS A 42 4.58 -8.85 2.50
CA LYS A 42 3.33 -9.54 2.09
C LYS A 42 2.23 -9.45 3.16
N ARG A 43 2.57 -9.70 4.43
CA ARG A 43 1.59 -9.62 5.54
C ARG A 43 0.97 -8.23 5.73
N CYS A 44 1.75 -7.16 5.55
CA CYS A 44 1.23 -5.80 5.69
C CYS A 44 0.42 -5.37 4.47
N HIS A 45 0.84 -5.80 3.28
CA HIS A 45 0.09 -5.60 2.04
C HIS A 45 -1.28 -6.28 2.11
N ASP A 46 -1.33 -7.58 2.39
CA ASP A 46 -2.59 -8.35 2.41
C ASP A 46 -3.57 -7.79 3.46
N ARG A 47 -3.05 -7.30 4.59
CA ARG A 47 -3.87 -6.63 5.60
C ARG A 47 -4.48 -5.34 5.05
N LYS A 48 -3.67 -4.49 4.40
CA LYS A 48 -4.13 -3.22 3.82
C LYS A 48 -5.19 -3.45 2.76
N THR A 49 -4.97 -4.38 1.84
CA THR A 49 -5.96 -4.70 0.80
C THR A 49 -7.31 -5.08 1.41
N ARG A 50 -7.31 -5.87 2.50
CA ARG A 50 -8.53 -6.26 3.20
C ARG A 50 -9.20 -5.11 3.96
N THR A 51 -8.45 -4.16 4.51
CA THR A 51 -9.01 -3.11 5.36
C THR A 51 -9.35 -1.82 4.62
N GLU A 52 -8.56 -1.45 3.62
CA GLU A 52 -8.60 -0.13 2.98
C GLU A 52 -9.09 -0.23 1.52
N ASP A 53 -8.70 -1.28 0.79
CA ASP A 53 -9.04 -1.41 -0.63
C ASP A 53 -10.39 -2.10 -0.86
N GLN A 54 -10.89 -2.86 0.12
CA GLN A 54 -12.12 -3.64 0.02
C GLN A 54 -13.39 -2.78 -0.09
N TYR A 55 -13.41 -1.56 0.46
CA TYR A 55 -14.59 -0.69 0.46
C TYR A 55 -14.36 0.54 -0.41
N PRO A 56 -14.84 0.55 -1.67
CA PRO A 56 -14.80 1.73 -2.49
C PRO A 56 -15.75 2.79 -1.94
N VAL A 57 -15.20 3.77 -1.21
CA VAL A 57 -15.91 5.02 -0.92
C VAL A 57 -16.05 5.78 -2.23
N TYR A 58 -17.27 5.82 -2.78
CA TYR A 58 -17.63 6.70 -3.89
C TYR A 58 -18.05 8.04 -3.29
N SER A 59 -17.31 9.10 -3.59
CA SER A 59 -17.77 10.47 -3.35
C SER A 59 -18.55 10.93 -4.58
N PHE A 60 -19.85 11.17 -4.41
CA PHE A 60 -20.71 11.84 -5.41
C PHE A 60 -20.47 13.34 -5.41
#